data_AF-A0A534TUR4-F1
#
_entry.id   AF-A0A534TUR4-F1
#
_cell.length_a   1.000
_cell.length_b   1.000
_cell.length_c   1.000
_cell.angle_alpha   90.00
_cell.angle_beta   90.00
_cell.angle_gamma   90.00
#
_symmetry.space_group_name_H-M   'P 1'
#
loop_
_entity.id
_entity.type
_entity.pdbx_description
1 polymer ?
#
loop_
_entity_poly.entity_id
_entity_poly.type
_entity_poly.pdbx_seq_one_letter_code
_entity_poly.pdbx_strand_id
1 'polypeptide(L)'
;ANAVHRGLVGHLRQRYGEITDLGVKRGPFYVLVGAYMPCVLVETSFLTHPTEGRRLADAPYRAAIAEGLYAGIARFLADARRARTL
;
A
#
# COMPACT_ATOMS: atom_id res chain seq x y z
N ALA A 1 5.94 -3.73 5.41
CA ALA A 1 5.36 -4.13 4.10
C ALA A 1 3.96 -4.71 4.22
N ASN A 2 3.76 -5.88 4.85
CA ASN A 2 2.45 -6.56 4.87
C ASN A 2 1.28 -5.71 5.42
N ALA A 3 1.48 -4.95 6.50
CA ALA A 3 0.43 -4.09 7.05
C ALA A 3 -0.04 -3.01 6.05
N VAL A 4 0.92 -2.34 5.39
CA VAL A 4 0.65 -1.34 4.34
C VAL A 4 -0.08 -1.96 3.16
N HIS A 5 0.41 -3.11 2.67
CA HIS A 5 -0.17 -3.85 1.55
C HIS A 5 -1.62 -4.27 1.81
N ARG A 6 -1.89 -4.91 2.97
CA ARG A 6 -3.24 -5.34 3.34
C ARG A 6 -4.19 -4.16 3.55
N GLY A 7 -3.70 -3.04 4.10
CA GLY A 7 -4.46 -1.82 4.25
C GLY A 7 -4.92 -1.27 2.89
N LEU A 8 -4.00 -1.16 1.94
CA LEU A 8 -4.30 -0.71 0.58
C LEU A 8 -5.30 -1.64 -0.13
N VAL A 9 -4.99 -2.94 -0.22
CA VAL A 9 -5.84 -3.91 -0.94
C VAL A 9 -7.23 -4.01 -0.30
N GLY A 10 -7.30 -4.10 1.03
CA GLY A 10 -8.56 -4.20 1.76
C GLY A 10 -9.45 -2.98 1.53
N HIS A 11 -8.88 -1.78 1.61
CA HIS A 11 -9.63 -0.54 1.41
C HIS A 11 -10.12 -0.39 -0.04
N LEU A 12 -9.28 -0.70 -1.04
CA LEU A 12 -9.69 -0.64 -2.44
C LEU A 12 -10.77 -1.67 -2.77
N ARG A 13 -10.69 -2.90 -2.23
CA ARG A 13 -11.70 -3.95 -2.44
C ARG A 13 -13.09 -3.53 -1.96
N GLN A 14 -13.18 -2.81 -0.85
CA GLN A 14 -14.45 -2.33 -0.30
C GLN A 14 -15.18 -1.36 -1.25
N ARG A 15 -14.43 -0.59 -2.04
CA ARG A 15 -15.00 0.49 -2.87
C ARG A 15 -15.05 0.18 -4.36
N TYR A 16 -14.14 -0.65 -4.85
CA TYR A 16 -13.92 -0.89 -6.28
C TYR A 16 -14.12 -2.35 -6.71
N GLY A 17 -14.57 -3.21 -5.78
CA GLY A 17 -14.87 -4.61 -6.02
C GLY A 17 -13.61 -5.45 -6.16
N GLU A 18 -13.50 -6.19 -7.27
CA GLU A 18 -12.34 -7.04 -7.49
C GLU A 18 -11.06 -6.20 -7.66
N ILE A 19 -10.11 -6.46 -6.78
CA ILE A 19 -8.74 -5.96 -6.81
C ILE A 19 -7.82 -7.18 -6.75
N THR A 20 -6.98 -7.30 -7.78
CA THR A 20 -5.95 -8.32 -7.87
C THR A 20 -4.87 -8.03 -6.84
N ASP A 21 -4.65 -8.98 -5.93
CA ASP A 21 -3.61 -8.88 -4.91
C ASP A 21 -2.33 -9.57 -5.42
N LEU A 22 -1.30 -8.77 -5.73
CA LEU A 22 -0.01 -9.25 -6.21
C LEU A 22 1.02 -9.53 -5.10
N GLY A 23 0.63 -9.34 -3.85
CA GLY A 23 1.47 -9.57 -2.68
C GLY A 23 2.66 -8.63 -2.53
N VAL A 24 3.42 -8.84 -1.45
CA VAL A 24 4.67 -8.14 -1.17
C VAL A 24 5.82 -8.85 -1.88
N LYS A 25 6.60 -8.09 -2.65
CA LYS A 25 7.78 -8.57 -3.37
C LYS A 25 9.05 -7.93 -2.81
N ARG A 26 10.18 -8.64 -2.95
CA ARG A 26 11.52 -8.14 -2.63
C ARG A 26 12.25 -7.82 -3.93
N GLY A 27 13.03 -6.74 -3.95
CA GLY A 27 13.80 -6.34 -5.13
C GLY A 27 14.85 -5.27 -4.80
N PRO A 28 15.89 -5.13 -5.64
CA PRO A 28 17.00 -4.19 -5.43
C PRO A 28 16.63 -2.78 -5.90
N PHE A 29 15.63 -2.16 -5.26
CA PHE A 29 15.24 -0.78 -5.59
C PHE A 29 16.20 0.20 -4.92
N TYR A 30 16.85 1.06 -5.72
CA TYR A 30 17.84 2.03 -5.23
C TYR A 30 17.30 2.90 -4.09
N VAL A 31 16.04 3.34 -4.19
CA VAL A 31 15.36 4.16 -3.16
C VAL A 31 15.18 3.46 -1.81
N LEU A 32 15.36 2.15 -1.73
CA LEU A 32 15.26 1.36 -0.50
C LEU A 32 16.64 0.97 0.05
N VAL A 33 17.73 1.20 -0.69
CA VAL A 33 19.09 0.88 -0.25
C VAL A 33 19.55 1.88 0.82
N GLY A 34 20.14 1.38 1.91
CA GLY A 34 20.71 2.23 2.96
C GLY A 34 19.69 2.96 3.84
N ALA A 35 18.41 2.59 3.77
CA ALA A 35 17.38 3.17 4.64
C ALA A 35 17.59 2.73 6.10
N TYR A 36 17.81 3.68 7.01
CA TYR A 36 17.96 3.45 8.46
C TYR A 36 16.63 3.29 9.20
N MET A 37 15.50 3.37 8.47
CA MET A 37 14.15 3.17 8.98
C MET A 37 13.40 2.15 8.11
N PRO A 38 12.30 1.56 8.61
CA PRO A 38 11.44 0.72 7.79
C PRO A 38 10.95 1.48 6.55
N CYS A 39 11.27 0.97 5.36
CA CYS A 39 10.88 1.58 4.09
C CYS A 39 10.21 0.55 3.17
N VAL A 40 9.31 1.04 2.30
CA VAL A 40 8.64 0.25 1.26
C VAL A 40 8.44 1.10 0.02
N LEU A 41 8.48 0.47 -1.15
CA LEU A 41 7.97 1.05 -2.40
C LEU A 41 6.60 0.42 -2.67
N VAL A 42 5.60 1.24 -2.97
CA VAL A 42 4.24 0.77 -3.28
C VAL A 42 3.92 1.10 -4.73
N GLU A 43 3.67 0.07 -5.53
CA GLU A 43 3.02 0.20 -6.82
C GLU A 43 1.51 0.22 -6.59
N THR A 44 0.87 1.37 -6.77
CA THR A 44 -0.53 1.59 -6.38
C THR A 44 -1.52 1.12 -7.43
N SER A 45 -1.12 1.14 -8.71
CA SER A 45 -1.91 0.71 -9.87
C SER A 45 -1.02 0.63 -11.11
N PHE A 46 -1.39 -0.20 -12.08
CA PHE A 46 -0.74 -0.29 -13.38
C PHE A 46 -1.37 0.71 -14.36
N LEU A 47 -0.60 1.72 -14.78
CA LEU A 47 -1.07 2.72 -15.75
C LEU A 47 -1.47 2.09 -17.10
N THR A 48 -0.81 1.00 -17.49
CA THR A 48 -1.06 0.27 -18.74
C THR A 48 -2.28 -0.65 -18.66
N HIS A 49 -2.82 -0.92 -17.46
CA HIS A 49 -4.00 -1.76 -17.31
C HIS A 49 -5.27 -0.94 -17.61
N PRO A 50 -6.19 -1.42 -18.48
CA PRO A 50 -7.32 -0.63 -18.98
C PRO A 50 -8.26 -0.11 -17.87
N THR A 51 -8.44 -0.89 -16.82
CA THR A 51 -9.27 -0.51 -15.66
C THR A 51 -8.50 0.38 -14.67
N GLU A 52 -7.30 -0.05 -14.23
CA GLU A 52 -6.55 0.64 -13.18
C GLU A 52 -6.02 2.00 -13.66
N GLY A 53 -5.55 2.10 -14.90
CA GLY A 53 -5.09 3.37 -15.48
C GLY A 53 -6.18 4.43 -15.52
N ARG A 54 -7.42 4.05 -15.88
CA ARG A 54 -8.58 4.97 -15.84
C ARG A 54 -8.90 5.38 -14.41
N ARG A 55 -8.98 4.42 -13.49
CA ARG A 55 -9.23 4.70 -12.06
C ARG A 55 -8.17 5.62 -11.47
N LEU A 56 -6.89 5.47 -11.84
CA LEU A 56 -5.79 6.29 -11.31
C LEU A 56 -5.94 7.78 -11.68
N ALA A 57 -6.57 8.09 -12.81
CA ALA A 57 -6.90 9.47 -13.20
C ALA A 57 -8.01 10.09 -12.32
N ASP A 58 -8.83 9.28 -11.65
CA ASP A 58 -9.94 9.74 -10.83
C ASP A 58 -9.48 10.15 -9.43
N ALA A 59 -9.82 11.39 -9.02
CA ALA A 59 -9.47 11.90 -7.69
C ALA A 59 -10.02 11.04 -6.53
N PRO A 60 -11.26 10.52 -6.58
CA PRO A 60 -11.78 9.63 -5.52
C PRO A 60 -10.99 8.33 -5.37
N TYR A 61 -10.46 7.78 -6.46
CA TYR A 61 -9.65 6.56 -6.39
C TYR A 61 -8.28 6.83 -5.75
N ARG A 62 -7.65 7.95 -6.09
CA ARG A 62 -6.41 8.38 -5.41
C ARG A 62 -6.62 8.66 -3.93
N ALA A 63 -7.78 9.21 -3.54
CA ALA A 63 -8.15 9.37 -2.14
C ALA A 63 -8.29 8.02 -1.43
N ALA A 64 -8.97 7.04 -2.05
CA ALA A 64 -9.08 5.69 -1.50
C ALA A 64 -7.71 4.98 -1.37
N ILE A 65 -6.80 5.18 -2.34
CA ILE A 65 -5.41 4.70 -2.21
C ILE A 65 -4.76 5.31 -0.97
N ALA A 66 -4.85 6.63 -0.79
CA ALA A 66 -4.24 7.32 0.34
C ALA A 66 -4.81 6.85 1.69
N GLU A 67 -6.13 6.65 1.78
CA GLU A 67 -6.81 6.12 2.97
C GLU A 67 -6.35 4.69 3.30
N GLY A 68 -6.24 3.81 2.30
CA GLY A 68 -5.74 2.45 2.48
C GLY A 68 -4.29 2.40 2.95
N LEU A 69 -3.43 3.26 2.38
CA LEU A 69 -2.05 3.41 2.82
C LEU A 69 -1.97 3.93 4.26
N TYR A 70 -2.75 4.96 4.59
CA TYR A 70 -2.82 5.51 5.94
C TYR A 70 -3.21 4.42 6.96
N ALA A 71 -4.28 3.67 6.69
CA ALA A 71 -4.73 2.60 7.58
C ALA A 71 -3.63 1.55 7.81
N GLY A 72 -2.92 1.16 6.75
CA GLY A 72 -1.83 0.19 6.84
C GLY A 72 -0.59 0.72 7.59
N ILE A 73 -0.24 2.00 7.43
CA ILE A 73 0.86 2.66 8.17
C ILE A 73 0.49 2.80 9.66
N ALA A 74 -0.72 3.27 9.96
CA ALA A 74 -1.21 3.40 11.32
C ALA A 74 -1.17 2.04 12.05
N ARG A 75 -1.57 0.97 11.36
CA ARG A 75 -1.47 -0.38 11.90
C ARG A 75 -0.04 -0.82 12.18
N PHE A 76 0.87 -0.60 11.24
CA PHE A 76 2.30 -0.90 11.41
C PHE A 76 2.88 -0.20 12.66
N LEU A 77 2.58 1.09 12.83
CA LEU A 77 3.05 1.86 13.99
C LEU A 77 2.46 1.36 15.31
N ALA A 78 1.17 0.99 15.33
CA ALA A 78 0.53 0.42 16.51
C ALA A 78 1.16 -0.92 16.92
N ASP A 79 1.41 -1.81 15.96
CA ASP A 79 2.04 -3.11 16.22
C ASP A 79 3.50 -2.93 16.67
N ALA A 80 4.25 -2.00 16.07
CA ALA A 80 5.63 -1.69 16.46
C ALA A 80 5.73 -1.10 17.88
N ARG A 81 4.76 -0.28 18.30
CA ARG A 81 4.69 0.23 19.67
C ARG A 81 4.47 -0.90 20.67
N ARG A 82 3.55 -1.83 20.37
CA ARG A 82 3.28 -3.00 21.23
C ARG A 82 4.52 -3.88 21.40
N ALA A 83 5.23 -4.16 20.32
CA ALA A 83 6.45 -4.97 20.36
C ALA A 83 7.60 -4.33 21.16
N ARG A 84 7.57 -3.01 21.41
CA ARG A 84 8.57 -2.30 22.23
C ARG A 84 8.21 -2.26 23.72
N THR A 85 6.95 -2.54 24.06
CA THR A 85 6.48 -2.50 25.46
C THR A 85 6.50 -3.89 26.11
N LEU A 86 6.87 -4.92 25.33
CA LEU A 86 7.14 -6.30 25.74
C LEU A 86 8.66 -6.51 25.72
#